data_AF-A0A0Q5SZV7-F1
#
_entry.id   AF-A0A0Q5SZV7-F1
#
_cell.length_a   1.000
_cell.length_b   1.000
_cell.length_c   1.000
_cell.angle_alpha   90.00
_cell.angle_beta   90.00
_cell.angle_gamma   90.00
#
_symmetry.space_group_name_H-M   'P 1'
#
loop_
_entity.id
_entity.type
_entity.pdbx_description
1 polymer ?
#
loop_
_entity_poly.entity_id
_entity_poly.type
_entity_poly.pdbx_seq_one_letter_code
_entity_poly.pdbx_strand_id
1 'polypeptide(L)'
;MNRKVSSLLLLLVLSITDAYLLAHPNLIGRIGVFVYKHTYIRNFPRALLTVLLVVGISLVLCELAYRFLNRRNALLLYSALEAVGIAWFVYVYMTFSTFSYRITGKAFIYGAHLLPIILTGLFSRYLLKRLLTKPLPEAGTGGIAGAEKKEF
;
A
#
# COMPACT_ATOMS: atom_id res chain seq x y z
N MET A 1 0.72 -4.24 -24.21
CA MET A 1 0.88 -4.75 -22.84
C MET A 1 -0.37 -4.46 -22.02
N ASN A 2 -0.96 -5.43 -21.33
CA ASN A 2 -2.18 -5.22 -20.54
C ASN A 2 -1.87 -4.33 -19.31
N ARG A 3 -2.62 -3.24 -19.07
CA ARG A 3 -2.30 -2.23 -18.02
C ARG A 3 -2.15 -2.85 -16.62
N LYS A 4 -2.91 -3.92 -16.34
CA LYS A 4 -2.83 -4.68 -15.08
C LYS A 4 -1.47 -5.35 -14.89
N VAL A 5 -0.94 -5.96 -15.94
CA VAL A 5 0.36 -6.66 -15.93
C VAL A 5 1.50 -5.66 -15.74
N SER A 6 1.43 -4.51 -16.40
CA SER A 6 2.43 -3.44 -16.24
C SER A 6 2.47 -2.90 -14.81
N SER A 7 1.32 -2.68 -14.15
CA SER A 7 1.31 -2.25 -12.74
C SER A 7 1.85 -3.31 -11.78
N LEU A 8 1.58 -4.59 -12.03
CA LEU A 8 2.11 -5.68 -11.20
C LEU A 8 3.62 -5.84 -11.38
N LEU A 9 4.12 -5.75 -12.62
CA LEU A 9 5.56 -5.72 -12.89
C LEU A 9 6.24 -4.53 -12.22
N LEU A 10 5.63 -3.35 -12.27
CA LEU A 10 6.15 -2.18 -11.58
C LEU A 10 6.20 -2.38 -10.07
N LEU A 11 5.13 -2.88 -9.45
CA LEU A 11 5.13 -3.22 -8.02
C LEU A 11 6.18 -4.27 -7.65
N LEU A 12 6.37 -5.27 -8.51
CA LEU A 12 7.39 -6.31 -8.31
C LEU A 12 8.80 -5.70 -8.34
N VAL A 13 9.12 -4.91 -9.37
CA VAL A 13 10.43 -4.25 -9.49
C VAL A 13 10.68 -3.29 -8.33
N LEU A 14 9.67 -2.52 -7.93
CA LEU A 14 9.78 -1.62 -6.77
C LEU A 14 10.01 -2.41 -5.47
N SER A 15 9.30 -3.53 -5.27
CA SER A 15 9.47 -4.38 -4.07
C SER A 15 10.84 -5.07 -4.02
N ILE A 16 11.36 -5.50 -5.17
CA ILE A 16 12.72 -6.06 -5.26
C ILE A 16 13.76 -4.98 -4.97
N THR A 17 13.56 -3.78 -5.53
CA THR A 17 14.45 -2.64 -5.29
C THR A 17 14.45 -2.23 -3.82
N ASP A 18 13.26 -2.19 -3.18
CA ASP A 18 13.10 -1.92 -1.75
C ASP A 18 13.88 -2.92 -0.88
N ALA A 19 13.67 -4.21 -1.14
CA ALA A 19 14.36 -5.28 -0.45
C ALA A 19 15.88 -5.23 -0.63
N TYR A 20 16.35 -4.88 -1.82
CA TYR A 20 17.76 -4.70 -2.11
C TYR A 20 18.36 -3.54 -1.30
N LEU A 21 17.68 -2.40 -1.28
CA LEU A 21 18.10 -1.22 -0.52
C LEU A 21 18.14 -1.49 1.00
N LEU A 22 17.17 -2.24 1.51
CA LEU A 22 17.12 -2.65 2.92
C LEU A 22 18.22 -3.67 3.29
N ALA A 23 18.57 -4.56 2.37
CA ALA A 23 19.53 -5.64 2.60
C ALA A 23 21.01 -5.23 2.49
N HIS A 24 21.29 -4.05 1.94
CA HIS A 24 22.63 -3.49 1.82
C HIS A 24 22.84 -2.25 2.71
N PRO A 25 22.76 -2.36 4.06
CA PRO A 25 23.17 -1.27 4.94
C PRO A 25 24.69 -1.05 4.83
N ASN A 26 25.15 0.20 4.97
CA ASN A 26 26.59 0.53 5.01
C ASN A 26 27.27 -0.15 6.21
N LEU A 27 28.60 -0.26 6.22
CA LEU A 27 29.38 -0.86 7.32
C LEU A 27 28.98 -0.35 8.73
N ILE A 28 28.63 0.93 8.86
CA ILE A 28 28.15 1.52 10.12
C ILE A 28 26.69 1.13 10.43
N GLY A 29 25.83 1.01 9.41
CA GLY A 29 24.47 0.48 9.58
C GLY A 29 24.45 -1.01 9.94
N ARG A 30 25.46 -1.77 9.50
CA ARG A 30 25.66 -3.17 9.91
C ARG A 30 25.91 -3.28 11.41
N ILE A 31 26.66 -2.35 12.00
CA ILE A 31 26.89 -2.26 13.46
C ILE A 31 25.60 -1.82 14.18
N GLY A 32 24.86 -0.85 13.64
CA GLY A 32 23.56 -0.43 14.17
C GLY A 32 22.54 -1.57 14.23
N VAL A 33 22.40 -2.36 13.15
CA VAL A 33 21.51 -3.55 13.11
C VAL A 33 22.00 -4.66 14.05
N PHE A 34 23.31 -4.79 14.24
CA PHE A 34 23.91 -5.76 15.18
C PHE A 34 23.65 -5.37 16.65
N VAL A 35 23.68 -4.08 16.98
CA VAL A 35 23.44 -3.54 18.33
C VAL A 35 21.94 -3.46 18.66
N TYR A 36 21.05 -3.23 17.68
CA TYR A 36 19.60 -3.07 17.89
C TYR A 36 18.73 -4.33 17.66
N LYS A 37 19.31 -5.54 17.57
CA LYS A 37 18.57 -6.82 17.45
C LYS A 37 17.50 -6.87 16.33
N HIS A 38 17.65 -6.12 15.24
CA HIS A 38 16.75 -6.23 14.08
C HIS A 38 17.18 -7.40 13.18
N THR A 39 17.03 -8.63 13.68
CA THR A 39 17.46 -9.86 13.00
C THR A 39 16.73 -10.13 11.67
N TYR A 40 15.62 -9.43 11.40
CA TYR A 40 14.82 -9.56 10.18
C TYR A 40 15.48 -8.95 8.94
N ILE A 41 16.36 -7.96 9.06
CA ILE A 41 16.92 -7.19 7.94
C ILE A 41 18.37 -7.63 7.60
N ARG A 42 18.81 -8.76 8.14
CA ARG A 42 20.22 -9.18 8.06
C ARG A 42 20.61 -9.78 6.70
N ASN A 43 19.65 -10.40 6.00
CA ASN A 43 19.89 -11.14 4.76
C ASN A 43 18.89 -10.71 3.68
N PHE A 44 19.39 -10.42 2.46
CA PHE A 44 18.58 -10.09 1.28
C PHE A 44 17.33 -10.96 1.06
N PRO A 45 17.40 -12.30 1.10
CA PRO A 45 16.21 -13.13 0.91
C PRO A 45 15.14 -12.93 2.00
N ARG A 46 15.53 -12.62 3.24
CA ARG A 46 14.56 -12.34 4.32
C ARG A 46 13.90 -10.99 4.13
N ALA A 47 14.67 -9.96 3.80
CA ALA A 47 14.15 -8.63 3.48
C ALA A 47 13.18 -8.70 2.30
N LEU A 48 13.56 -9.41 1.22
CA LEU A 48 12.72 -9.63 0.06
C LEU A 48 11.41 -10.33 0.42
N LEU A 49 11.48 -11.40 1.21
CA LEU A 49 10.29 -12.11 1.66
C LEU A 49 9.39 -11.19 2.48
N THR A 50 9.91 -10.41 3.42
CA THR A 50 9.09 -9.50 4.22
C THR A 50 8.40 -8.42 3.39
N VAL A 51 9.13 -7.78 2.46
CA VAL A 51 8.56 -6.72 1.61
C VAL A 51 7.48 -7.31 0.70
N LEU A 52 7.76 -8.45 0.04
CA LEU A 52 6.78 -9.12 -0.81
C LEU A 52 5.54 -9.57 -0.05
N LEU A 53 5.72 -10.05 1.19
CA LEU A 53 4.61 -10.50 2.03
C LEU A 53 3.74 -9.31 2.44
N VAL A 54 4.33 -8.20 2.88
CA VAL A 54 3.60 -6.97 3.26
C VAL A 54 2.87 -6.38 2.05
N VAL A 55 3.54 -6.22 0.92
CA VAL A 55 2.93 -5.69 -0.32
C VAL A 55 1.86 -6.65 -0.85
N GLY A 56 2.12 -7.97 -0.80
CA GLY A 56 1.21 -9.02 -1.22
C GLY A 56 -0.07 -9.08 -0.38
N ILE A 57 0.05 -9.06 0.95
CA ILE A 57 -1.12 -8.99 1.86
C ILE A 57 -1.91 -7.72 1.60
N SER A 58 -1.22 -6.58 1.45
CA SER A 58 -1.88 -5.29 1.18
C SER A 58 -2.67 -5.31 -0.12
N LEU A 59 -2.10 -5.93 -1.17
CA LEU A 59 -2.79 -6.16 -2.45
C LEU A 59 -4.02 -7.05 -2.30
N VAL A 60 -3.89 -8.19 -1.60
CA VAL A 60 -5.00 -9.12 -1.37
C VAL A 60 -6.10 -8.42 -0.57
N LEU A 61 -5.76 -7.70 0.49
CA LEU A 61 -6.71 -6.94 1.29
C LEU A 61 -7.46 -5.90 0.45
N CYS A 62 -6.75 -5.16 -0.40
CA CYS A 62 -7.38 -4.20 -1.30
C CYS A 62 -8.28 -4.87 -2.34
N GLU A 63 -7.88 -6.00 -2.90
CA GLU A 63 -8.69 -6.72 -3.88
C GLU A 63 -9.94 -7.35 -3.24
N LEU A 64 -9.82 -7.91 -2.03
CA LEU A 64 -10.95 -8.42 -1.26
C LEU A 64 -11.92 -7.28 -0.91
N ALA A 65 -11.41 -6.15 -0.44
CA ALA A 65 -12.20 -4.96 -0.19
C ALA A 65 -12.94 -4.49 -1.46
N TYR A 66 -12.28 -4.51 -2.61
CA TYR A 66 -12.89 -4.09 -3.87
C TYR A 66 -14.05 -5.00 -4.30
N ARG A 67 -13.93 -6.31 -4.05
CA ARG A 67 -14.91 -7.33 -4.45
C ARG A 67 -16.07 -7.47 -3.46
N PHE A 68 -15.79 -7.42 -2.16
CA PHE A 68 -16.78 -7.80 -1.13
C PHE A 68 -17.40 -6.62 -0.37
N LEU A 69 -16.78 -5.44 -0.37
CA LEU A 69 -17.33 -4.28 0.34
C LEU A 69 -18.20 -3.40 -0.54
N ASN A 70 -19.27 -2.86 0.05
CA ASN A 70 -20.07 -1.79 -0.54
C ASN A 70 -19.20 -0.54 -0.75
N ARG A 71 -19.56 0.31 -1.74
CA ARG A 71 -18.74 1.46 -2.15
C ARG A 71 -18.33 2.35 -0.97
N ARG A 72 -19.25 2.67 -0.07
CA ARG A 72 -18.99 3.50 1.12
C ARG A 72 -17.95 2.88 2.04
N ASN A 73 -18.12 1.60 2.38
CA ASN A 73 -17.21 0.87 3.29
C ASN A 73 -15.84 0.68 2.65
N ALA A 74 -15.78 0.39 1.34
CA ALA A 74 -14.52 0.30 0.62
C ALA A 74 -13.75 1.63 0.62
N LEU A 75 -14.43 2.76 0.39
CA LEU A 75 -13.80 4.09 0.43
C LEU A 75 -13.30 4.44 1.85
N LEU A 76 -14.08 4.14 2.89
CA LEU A 76 -13.64 4.32 4.28
C LEU A 76 -12.41 3.46 4.60
N LEU A 77 -12.39 2.21 4.16
CA LEU A 77 -11.23 1.34 4.38
C LEU A 77 -9.99 1.85 3.63
N TYR A 78 -10.11 2.21 2.34
CA TYR A 78 -8.97 2.72 1.59
C TYR A 78 -8.44 4.04 2.13
N SER A 79 -9.32 4.95 2.55
CA SER A 79 -8.89 6.21 3.18
C SER A 79 -8.21 6.00 4.52
N ALA A 80 -8.68 5.04 5.34
CA ALA A 80 -8.00 4.66 6.58
C ALA A 80 -6.61 4.06 6.31
N LEU A 81 -6.49 3.15 5.35
CA LEU A 81 -5.21 2.55 4.95
C LEU A 81 -4.25 3.60 4.37
N GLU A 82 -4.76 4.53 3.58
CA GLU A 82 -3.99 5.66 3.06
C GLU A 82 -3.44 6.52 4.19
N ALA A 83 -4.28 6.88 5.17
CA ALA A 83 -3.85 7.66 6.33
C ALA A 83 -2.77 6.94 7.13
N VAL A 84 -2.89 5.61 7.29
CA VAL A 84 -1.85 4.78 7.93
C VAL A 84 -0.56 4.79 7.11
N GLY A 85 -0.63 4.68 5.78
CA GLY A 85 0.53 4.74 4.89
C GLY A 85 1.28 6.07 5.00
N ILE A 86 0.54 7.18 5.00
CA ILE A 86 1.09 8.54 5.16
C ILE A 86 1.70 8.71 6.55
N ALA A 87 0.98 8.32 7.62
CA ALA A 87 1.48 8.43 8.98
C ALA A 87 2.77 7.61 9.18
N TRP A 88 2.83 6.42 8.59
CA TRP A 88 4.04 5.59 8.60
C TRP A 88 5.18 6.26 7.84
N PHE A 89 4.93 6.83 6.65
CA PHE A 89 5.95 7.59 5.93
C PHE A 89 6.51 8.76 6.76
N VAL A 90 5.64 9.54 7.42
CA VAL A 90 6.04 10.64 8.31
C VAL A 90 6.86 10.13 9.48
N TYR A 91 6.44 9.03 10.12
CA TYR A 91 7.18 8.40 11.22
C TYR A 91 8.59 7.98 10.79
N VAL A 92 8.71 7.31 9.64
CA VAL A 92 10.01 6.91 9.07
C VAL A 92 10.86 8.14 8.76
N TYR A 93 10.27 9.16 8.13
CA TYR A 93 10.96 10.40 7.80
C TYR A 93 11.53 11.10 9.04
N MET A 94 10.73 11.22 10.10
CA MET A 94 11.18 11.80 11.38
C MET A 94 12.28 10.96 12.02
N THR A 95 12.14 9.63 12.01
CA THR A 95 13.11 8.70 12.60
C THR A 95 14.49 8.85 11.93
N PHE A 96 14.52 8.85 10.59
CA PHE A 96 15.77 8.94 9.83
C PHE A 96 16.30 10.37 9.68
N SER A 97 15.52 11.39 10.02
CA SER A 97 15.99 12.77 10.10
C SER A 97 16.94 13.00 11.29
N THR A 98 16.87 12.14 12.31
CA THR A 98 17.71 12.19 13.52
C THR A 98 19.16 11.80 13.22
N PHE A 99 20.13 12.52 13.81
CA PHE A 99 21.56 12.42 13.51
C PHE A 99 22.09 10.97 13.56
N SER A 100 21.69 10.19 14.57
CA SER A 100 22.14 8.80 14.76
C SER A 100 21.79 7.87 13.59
N TYR A 101 20.64 8.09 12.93
CA TYR A 101 20.17 7.25 11.82
C TYR A 101 20.62 7.75 10.44
N ARG A 102 21.18 8.96 10.36
CA ARG A 102 21.78 9.48 9.11
C ARG A 102 23.07 8.75 8.74
N ILE A 103 23.73 8.15 9.73
CA ILE A 103 25.01 7.44 9.62
C ILE A 103 24.82 5.97 9.17
N THR A 104 23.60 5.42 9.28
CA THR A 104 23.23 4.04 8.88
C THR A 104 23.38 3.75 7.37
N GLY A 105 23.53 4.79 6.54
CA GLY A 105 23.78 4.71 5.10
C GLY A 105 22.56 5.08 4.25
N LYS A 106 22.80 5.87 3.19
CA LYS A 106 21.72 6.43 2.34
C LYS A 106 20.84 5.37 1.69
N ALA A 107 21.41 4.24 1.26
CA ALA A 107 20.66 3.14 0.63
C ALA A 107 19.58 2.57 1.57
N PHE A 108 19.94 2.29 2.82
CA PHE A 108 19.00 1.79 3.83
C PHE A 108 17.90 2.80 4.14
N ILE A 109 18.24 4.08 4.22
CA ILE A 109 17.27 5.16 4.42
C ILE A 109 16.27 5.18 3.27
N TYR A 110 16.73 5.11 2.01
CA TYR A 110 15.82 5.07 0.87
C TYR A 110 14.90 3.85 0.89
N GLY A 111 15.42 2.65 1.21
CA GLY A 111 14.58 1.46 1.37
C GLY A 111 13.51 1.64 2.46
N ALA A 112 13.88 2.18 3.62
CA ALA A 112 12.91 2.40 4.69
C ALA A 112 11.77 3.35 4.31
N HIS A 113 12.04 4.36 3.47
CA HIS A 113 11.03 5.30 2.95
C HIS A 113 10.21 4.71 1.80
N LEU A 114 10.81 3.82 1.02
CA LEU A 114 10.24 3.34 -0.25
C LEU A 114 9.07 2.37 0.00
N LEU A 115 9.10 1.55 1.05
CA LEU A 115 7.96 0.70 1.42
C LEU A 115 6.68 1.49 1.77
N PRO A 116 6.69 2.48 2.68
CA PRO A 116 5.53 3.34 2.93
C PRO A 116 5.03 4.06 1.68
N ILE A 117 5.93 4.48 0.79
CA ILE A 117 5.56 5.11 -0.49
C ILE A 117 4.85 4.10 -1.41
N ILE A 118 5.35 2.86 -1.53
CA ILE A 118 4.70 1.80 -2.31
C ILE A 118 3.28 1.54 -1.80
N LEU A 119 3.12 1.41 -0.48
CA LEU A 119 1.83 1.14 0.14
C LEU A 119 0.85 2.30 -0.06
N THR A 120 1.29 3.53 0.18
CA THR A 120 0.50 4.75 -0.09
C THR A 120 0.07 4.79 -1.56
N GLY A 121 0.99 4.56 -2.51
CA GLY A 121 0.65 4.51 -3.93
C GLY A 121 -0.35 3.40 -4.30
N LEU A 122 -0.24 2.24 -3.65
CA LEU A 122 -1.17 1.13 -3.82
C LEU A 122 -2.58 1.47 -3.31
N PHE A 123 -2.68 2.00 -2.09
CA PHE A 123 -3.94 2.37 -1.46
C PHE A 123 -4.62 3.52 -2.22
N SER A 124 -3.88 4.57 -2.55
CA SER A 124 -4.31 5.67 -3.43
C SER A 124 -4.89 5.16 -4.75
N ARG A 125 -4.22 4.20 -5.41
CA ARG A 125 -4.73 3.62 -6.67
C ARG A 125 -6.09 2.95 -6.48
N TYR A 126 -6.28 2.17 -5.42
CA TYR A 126 -7.56 1.50 -5.14
C TYR A 126 -8.65 2.50 -4.73
N LEU A 127 -8.29 3.52 -3.95
CA LEU A 127 -9.16 4.63 -3.57
C LEU A 127 -9.68 5.36 -4.82
N LEU A 128 -8.76 5.83 -5.69
CA LEU A 128 -9.11 6.54 -6.93
C LEU A 128 -9.91 5.66 -7.87
N LYS A 129 -9.52 4.39 -8.04
CA LYS A 129 -10.29 3.43 -8.85
C LYS A 129 -11.73 3.32 -8.37
N ARG A 130 -11.96 3.22 -7.04
CA ARG A 130 -13.31 3.10 -6.48
C ARG A 130 -14.09 4.43 -6.51
N LEU A 131 -13.40 5.55 -6.41
CA LEU A 131 -13.98 6.89 -6.52
C LEU A 131 -14.49 7.16 -7.94
N LEU A 132 -13.66 6.86 -8.95
CA LEU A 132 -13.92 7.09 -10.37
C LEU A 132 -14.87 6.06 -11.00
N THR A 133 -15.04 4.88 -10.39
CA THR A 133 -16.04 3.92 -10.86
C THR A 133 -17.43 4.47 -10.55
N LYS A 134 -18.23 4.72 -11.60
CA LYS A 134 -19.64 5.15 -11.44
C LYS A 134 -20.38 4.13 -10.57
N PRO A 135 -21.22 4.58 -9.62
CA PRO A 135 -22.10 3.67 -8.91
C PRO A 135 -22.97 2.97 -9.97
N LEU A 136 -23.10 1.65 -9.86
CA LEU A 136 -24.12 0.95 -10.65
C LEU A 136 -25.47 1.60 -10.32
N PRO A 137 -26.35 1.83 -11.31
CA PRO A 137 -27.71 2.26 -11.01
C PRO A 137 -28.31 1.24 -10.04
N GLU A 138 -28.81 1.72 -8.91
CA GLU A 138 -29.42 0.84 -7.91
C GLU A 138 -30.56 0.08 -8.60
N ALA A 139 -30.39 -1.24 -8.70
CA ALA A 139 -31.44 -2.09 -9.21
C ALA A 139 -32.58 -2.11 -8.18
N GLY A 140 -33.60 -1.30 -8.44
CA GLY A 140 -34.97 -1.54 -8.00
C GLY A 140 -35.36 -0.98 -6.62
N THR A 141 -35.73 0.29 -6.58
CA THR A 141 -37.01 0.66 -5.95
C THR A 141 -38.09 0.66 -7.04
N GLY A 142 -38.42 -0.54 -7.51
CA GLY A 142 -39.70 -0.80 -8.18
C GLY A 142 -40.81 -0.77 -7.14
N GLY A 143 -41.08 0.41 -6.61
CA GLY A 143 -42.21 0.69 -5.72
C GLY A 143 -43.40 1.14 -6.54
N ILE A 144 -44.20 0.17 -6.96
CA ILE A 144 -45.65 0.22 -7.23
C ILE A 144 -46.28 1.60 -6.94
N ALA A 145 -46.41 2.46 -7.95
CA ALA A 145 -47.24 3.65 -7.86
C ALA A 145 -47.85 3.96 -9.25
N GLY A 146 -49.18 3.89 -9.32
CA GLY A 146 -49.94 4.42 -10.45
C GLY A 146 -50.69 3.39 -11.28
N ALA A 147 -51.51 2.57 -10.62
CA ALA A 147 -52.64 1.92 -11.28
C ALA A 147 -53.51 3.00 -11.95
N GLU A 148 -53.69 2.84 -13.26
CA GLU A 148 -54.95 3.01 -13.99
C GLU A 148 -56.02 3.89 -13.30
N LYS A 149 -56.14 5.15 -13.76
CA LYS A 149 -57.41 5.86 -13.70
C LYS A 149 -57.82 6.27 -15.11
N LYS A 150 -58.90 5.61 -15.55
CA LYS A 150 -59.80 5.91 -16.66
C LYS A 150 -60.07 7.40 -16.80
N GLU A 151 -60.20 7.88 -18.04
CA GLU A 151 -61.28 8.79 -18.41
C GLU A 151 -61.84 8.39 -19.79
N PHE A 152 -63.17 8.40 -19.84
CA PHE A 152 -64.05 8.31 -21.01
C PHE A 152 -64.10 9.67 -21.71
#